data_AF-A0A4V1KFS9-F1
#
_entry.id   AF-A0A4V1KFS9-F1
#
_cell.length_a   1.000
_cell.length_b   1.000
_cell.length_c   1.000
_cell.angle_alpha   90.00
_cell.angle_beta   90.00
_cell.angle_gamma   90.00
#
_symmetry.space_group_name_H-M   'P 1'
#
loop_
_entity.id
_entity.type
_entity.pdbx_description
1 polymer ?
#
loop_
_entity_poly.entity_id
_entity_poly.type
_entity_poly.pdbx_seq_one_letter_code
_entity_poly.pdbx_strand_id
1 'polypeptide(L)'
;MNSIEQIDTENDTKSLISSFINLIGLAKLTKQVNFKRKSTVSLTMIISWLMSVHFARLSLFRAKDDKRFSVRTARNVLNDGRINWQKLLCLIAARLIGCLK
;
A
#
# COMPACT_ATOMS: atom_id res chain seq x y z
N MET A 1 -2.21 -8.57 25.66
CA MET A 1 -0.89 -7.92 25.51
C MET A 1 -0.21 -8.55 24.31
N ASN A 2 0.17 -7.78 23.30
CA ASN A 2 1.13 -8.27 22.30
C ASN A 2 2.50 -8.34 22.98
N SER A 3 3.34 -9.32 22.64
CA SER A 3 4.72 -9.37 23.16
C SER A 3 5.55 -8.23 22.56
N ILE A 4 6.60 -7.78 23.28
CA ILE A 4 7.50 -6.71 22.83
C ILE A 4 8.09 -7.05 21.45
N GLU A 5 8.54 -8.29 21.25
CA GLU A 5 9.08 -8.79 19.97
C GLU A 5 8.09 -8.68 18.80
N GLN A 6 6.79 -8.88 19.04
CA GLN A 6 5.75 -8.74 18.01
C GLN A 6 5.58 -7.26 17.60
N ILE A 7 5.69 -6.34 18.56
CA ILE A 7 5.58 -4.90 18.30
C ILE A 7 6.79 -4.41 17.50
N ASP A 8 7.99 -4.86 17.85
CA ASP A 8 9.22 -4.51 17.13
C ASP A 8 9.17 -5.03 15.69
N THR A 9 8.75 -6.28 15.49
CA THR A 9 8.57 -6.87 14.15
C THR A 9 7.55 -6.09 13.31
N GLU A 10 6.45 -5.62 13.91
CA GLU A 10 5.44 -4.81 13.22
C GLU A 10 6.01 -3.43 12.80
N ASN A 11 6.81 -2.81 13.67
CA ASN A 11 7.46 -1.54 13.39
C ASN A 11 8.53 -1.67 12.29
N ASP A 12 9.34 -2.73 12.33
CA ASP A 12 10.33 -3.03 11.30
C ASP A 12 9.68 -3.26 9.94
N THR A 13 8.57 -4.00 9.92
CA THR A 13 7.79 -4.22 8.70
C THR A 13 7.28 -2.91 8.11
N LYS A 14 6.73 -2.02 8.94
CA LYS A 14 6.28 -0.68 8.49
C LYS A 14 7.43 0.18 7.97
N SER A 15 8.60 0.10 8.61
CA SER A 15 9.81 0.80 8.18
C SER A 15 10.30 0.31 6.81
N LEU A 16 10.33 -1.01 6.60
CA LEU A 16 10.69 -1.63 5.32
C LEU A 16 9.71 -1.25 4.22
N ILE A 17 8.40 -1.31 4.48
CA ILE A 17 7.36 -0.88 3.52
C ILE A 17 7.56 0.60 3.16
N SER A 18 7.77 1.46 4.15
CA SER A 18 8.00 2.90 3.93
C SER A 18 9.23 3.15 3.05
N SER A 19 10.33 2.45 3.34
CA SER A 19 11.57 2.53 2.58
C SER A 19 11.38 2.06 1.14
N PHE A 20 10.70 0.93 0.94
CA PHE A 20 10.37 0.42 -0.38
C PHE A 20 9.50 1.39 -1.19
N ILE A 21 8.43 1.92 -0.60
CA ILE A 21 7.52 2.88 -1.23
C ILE A 21 8.26 4.15 -1.68
N ASN A 22 9.20 4.63 -0.85
CA ASN A 22 10.05 5.77 -1.16
C ASN A 22 11.03 5.45 -2.31
N LEU A 23 11.69 4.29 -2.25
CA LEU A 23 12.64 3.82 -3.27
C LEU A 23 12.01 3.81 -4.68
N ILE A 24 10.81 3.24 -4.82
CA ILE A 24 10.12 3.17 -6.12
C ILE A 24 9.40 4.47 -6.49
N GLY A 25 9.35 5.45 -5.59
CA GLY A 25 8.64 6.71 -5.78
C GLY A 25 7.13 6.53 -6.00
N LEU A 26 6.50 5.62 -5.25
CA LEU A 26 5.12 5.16 -5.50
C LEU A 26 4.11 6.31 -5.59
N ALA A 27 4.25 7.35 -4.75
CA ALA A 27 3.37 8.51 -4.74
C ALA A 27 3.34 9.28 -6.08
N LYS A 28 4.42 9.24 -6.86
CA LYS A 28 4.47 9.81 -8.22
C LYS A 28 3.78 8.89 -9.22
N LEU A 29 3.92 7.57 -9.06
CA LEU A 29 3.32 6.58 -9.94
C LEU A 29 1.78 6.54 -9.79
N THR A 30 1.28 6.63 -8.57
CA THR A 30 -0.16 6.61 -8.28
C THR A 30 -0.93 7.77 -8.93
N LYS A 31 -0.26 8.89 -9.22
CA LYS A 31 -0.86 10.02 -9.95
C LYS A 31 -1.08 9.73 -11.44
N GLN A 32 -0.46 8.69 -11.98
CA GLN A 32 -0.49 8.35 -13.41
C GLN A 32 -1.53 7.28 -13.79
N VAL A 33 -2.28 6.76 -12.81
CA VAL A 33 -3.13 5.57 -12.96
C VAL A 33 -4.62 5.88 -12.74
N ASN A 34 -5.04 7.10 -13.07
CA ASN A 34 -6.43 7.55 -13.03
C ASN A 34 -7.09 7.51 -11.64
N PHE A 35 -6.30 7.56 -10.56
CA PHE A 35 -6.83 7.76 -9.22
C PHE A 35 -7.27 9.22 -9.03
N LYS A 36 -8.49 9.54 -9.45
CA LYS A 36 -9.07 10.91 -9.43
C LYS A 36 -9.90 11.20 -8.17
N ARG A 37 -9.80 10.35 -7.14
CA ARG A 37 -10.62 10.48 -5.93
C ARG A 37 -10.24 11.77 -5.19
N LYS A 38 -11.18 12.70 -5.04
CA LYS A 38 -11.09 13.81 -4.08
C LYS A 38 -11.33 13.24 -2.68
N SER A 39 -10.31 12.60 -2.12
CA SER A 39 -10.34 12.02 -0.77
C SER A 39 -9.06 12.40 -0.04
N THR A 40 -9.16 12.56 1.27
CA THR A 40 -8.00 12.69 2.16
C THR A 40 -7.14 11.43 2.18
N VAL A 41 -7.70 10.29 1.73
CA VAL A 41 -7.00 9.00 1.64
C VAL A 41 -6.33 8.87 0.27
N SER A 42 -5.01 8.86 0.27
CA SER A 42 -4.22 8.66 -0.95
C SER A 42 -4.11 7.17 -1.33
N LEU A 43 -3.95 6.90 -2.62
CA LEU A 43 -3.74 5.53 -3.11
C LEU A 43 -2.45 4.91 -2.54
N THR A 44 -1.39 5.70 -2.35
CA THR A 44 -0.16 5.27 -1.69
C THR A 44 -0.43 4.75 -0.28
N MET A 45 -1.30 5.43 0.47
CA MET A 45 -1.64 5.03 1.84
C MET A 45 -2.41 3.72 1.89
N ILE A 46 -3.33 3.52 0.93
CA ILE A 46 -4.06 2.26 0.80
C ILE A 46 -3.10 1.13 0.43
N ILE A 47 -2.19 1.33 -0.53
CA ILE A 47 -1.21 0.30 -0.92
C ILE A 47 -0.26 -0.04 0.24
N SER A 48 0.21 0.95 0.98
CA SER A 48 1.06 0.74 2.17
C SER A 48 0.36 -0.10 3.24
N TRP A 49 -0.92 0.20 3.51
CA TRP A 49 -1.73 -0.58 4.43
C TRP A 49 -1.99 -2.01 3.92
N LEU A 50 -2.27 -2.18 2.61
CA LEU A 50 -2.45 -3.49 2.00
C LEU A 50 -1.19 -4.36 2.11
N MET A 51 -0.01 -3.78 1.90
CA MET A 51 1.27 -4.47 2.12
C MET A 51 1.40 -4.89 3.58
N SER A 52 1.08 -4.00 4.53
CA SER A 52 1.15 -4.31 5.96
C SER A 52 0.22 -5.46 6.34
N VAL A 53 -1.01 -5.46 5.83
CA VAL A 53 -1.98 -6.56 6.01
C VAL A 53 -1.44 -7.87 5.43
N HIS A 54 -0.86 -7.82 4.23
CA HIS A 54 -0.31 -9.00 3.56
C HIS A 54 0.90 -9.59 4.32
N PHE A 55 1.86 -8.75 4.73
CA PHE A 55 3.03 -9.21 5.48
C PHE A 55 2.69 -9.67 6.90
N ALA A 56 1.63 -9.13 7.51
CA ALA A 56 1.04 -9.67 8.74
C ALA A 56 0.27 -10.99 8.53
N ARG A 57 0.23 -11.53 7.31
CA ARG A 57 -0.48 -12.77 6.93
C ARG A 57 -1.97 -12.72 7.23
N LEU A 58 -2.56 -11.53 7.13
CA LEU A 58 -3.99 -11.33 7.33
C LEU A 58 -4.70 -11.27 5.98
N SER A 59 -5.89 -11.84 5.91
CA SER A 59 -6.82 -11.55 4.82
C SER A 59 -7.48 -10.20 5.06
N LEU A 60 -8.02 -9.57 4.01
CA LEU A 60 -8.85 -8.36 4.16
C LEU A 60 -10.06 -8.58 5.07
N PHE A 61 -10.50 -9.82 5.27
CA PHE A 61 -11.58 -10.14 6.20
C PHE A 61 -11.13 -10.07 7.67
N ARG A 62 -9.87 -10.42 7.95
CA ARG A 62 -9.28 -10.42 9.31
C ARG A 62 -8.54 -9.13 9.64
N ALA A 63 -8.31 -8.28 8.65
CA ALA A 63 -7.66 -6.98 8.81
C ALA A 63 -8.50 -6.04 9.67
N LYS A 64 -7.81 -5.19 10.46
CA LYS A 64 -8.43 -4.10 11.21
C LYS A 64 -8.38 -2.80 10.42
N ASP A 65 -9.31 -1.90 10.71
CA ASP A 65 -9.33 -0.57 10.11
C ASP A 65 -8.03 0.21 10.42
N ASP A 66 -7.62 1.07 9.47
CA ASP A 66 -6.60 2.09 9.72
C ASP A 66 -7.26 3.27 10.45
N LYS A 67 -6.47 4.01 11.24
CA LYS A 67 -6.98 5.22 11.92
C LYS A 67 -7.61 6.24 10.97
N ARG A 68 -7.24 6.21 9.68
CA ARG A 68 -7.68 7.18 8.67
C ARG A 68 -8.72 6.62 7.69
N PHE A 69 -8.91 5.31 7.61
CA PHE A 69 -9.91 4.70 6.72
C PHE A 69 -10.29 3.27 7.10
N SER A 70 -11.48 2.86 6.69
CA SER A 70 -11.99 1.51 6.93
C SER A 70 -11.49 0.49 5.91
N VAL A 71 -11.44 -0.79 6.29
CA VAL A 71 -11.19 -1.94 5.39
C VAL A 71 -12.10 -1.90 4.16
N ARG A 72 -13.37 -1.50 4.35
CA ARG A 72 -14.33 -1.31 3.25
C ARG A 72 -13.82 -0.28 2.24
N THR A 73 -13.19 0.80 2.69
CA THR A 73 -12.61 1.82 1.82
C THR A 73 -11.47 1.24 0.97
N ALA A 74 -10.58 0.45 1.58
CA ALA A 74 -9.51 -0.22 0.83
C ALA A 74 -10.06 -1.20 -0.22
N ARG A 75 -11.08 -2.01 0.13
CA ARG A 75 -11.75 -2.91 -0.82
C ARG A 75 -12.40 -2.14 -1.98
N ASN A 76 -13.08 -1.05 -1.69
CA ASN A 76 -13.70 -0.22 -2.72
C ASN A 76 -12.67 0.37 -3.68
N VAL A 77 -11.49 0.74 -3.18
CA VAL A 77 -10.40 1.21 -4.04
C VAL A 77 -9.83 0.07 -4.88
N LEU A 78 -9.56 -1.10 -4.30
CA LEU A 78 -9.12 -2.28 -5.06
C LEU A 78 -10.09 -2.65 -6.19
N ASN A 79 -11.39 -2.55 -5.92
CA ASN A 79 -12.44 -2.86 -6.89
C ASN A 79 -12.79 -1.68 -7.81
N ASP A 80 -12.12 -0.54 -7.70
CA ASP A 80 -12.40 0.61 -8.56
C ASP A 80 -11.80 0.38 -9.95
N GLY A 81 -12.65 -0.05 -10.89
CA GLY A 81 -12.27 -0.31 -12.29
C GLY A 81 -11.79 0.92 -13.06
N ARG A 82 -11.89 2.14 -12.49
CA ARG A 82 -11.34 3.36 -13.10
C ARG A 82 -9.84 3.49 -12.87
N ILE A 83 -9.30 2.81 -11.84
CA ILE A 83 -7.87 2.81 -11.55
C ILE A 83 -7.20 1.85 -12.53
N ASN A 84 -6.19 2.34 -13.26
CA ASN A 84 -5.45 1.50 -14.20
C ASN A 84 -4.38 0.68 -13.44
N TRP A 85 -4.81 -0.43 -12.84
CA TRP A 85 -3.97 -1.33 -12.05
C TRP A 85 -2.85 -1.98 -12.87
N GLN A 86 -3.12 -2.34 -14.12
CA GLN A 86 -2.11 -2.90 -15.03
C GLN A 86 -0.98 -1.90 -15.28
N LYS A 87 -1.33 -0.64 -15.60
CA LYS A 87 -0.35 0.44 -15.76
C LYS A 87 0.45 0.67 -14.48
N LEU A 88 -0.19 0.65 -13.30
CA LEU A 88 0.51 0.79 -12.03
C LEU A 88 1.58 -0.29 -11.86
N LEU A 89 1.21 -1.56 -12.13
CA LEU A 89 2.12 -2.70 -12.03
C LEU A 89 3.32 -2.53 -12.98
N CYS A 90 3.09 -2.18 -14.24
CA CYS A 90 4.16 -1.95 -15.21
C CYS A 90 5.09 -0.80 -14.79
N LEU A 91 4.54 0.30 -14.28
CA LEU A 91 5.33 1.43 -13.80
C LEU A 91 6.20 1.07 -12.59
N ILE A 92 5.66 0.28 -11.66
CA ILE A 92 6.42 -0.22 -10.50
C ILE A 92 7.54 -1.15 -10.97
N ALA A 93 7.26 -2.09 -11.87
CA ALA A 93 8.26 -3.01 -12.41
C ALA A 93 9.40 -2.27 -13.13
N ALA A 94 9.07 -1.29 -13.98
CA ALA A 94 10.07 -0.46 -14.65
C ALA A 94 10.95 0.32 -13.65
N ARG A 95 10.37 0.84 -12.56
CA ARG A 95 11.12 1.51 -11.49
C ARG A 95 12.05 0.55 -10.77
N LEU A 96 11.57 -0.64 -10.42
CA LEU A 96 12.39 -1.66 -9.75
C LEU A 96 13.58 -2.08 -10.60
N ILE A 97 13.37 -2.36 -11.89
CA ILE A 97 14.46 -2.68 -12.83
C ILE A 97 15.48 -1.54 -12.88
N GLY A 98 15.01 -0.29 -12.89
CA GLY A 98 15.88 0.89 -12.88
C GLY A 98 16.66 1.10 -11.58
N CYS A 99 16.17 0.60 -10.44
CA CYS A 99 16.87 0.65 -9.15
C CYS A 99 17.89 -0.47 -8.96
N LEU A 100 17.83 -1.53 -9.78
CA LEU A 100 18.71 -2.69 -9.71
C LEU A 100 19.91 -2.62 -10.67
N LYS A 101 19.94 -1.63 -11.56
CA LYS A 101 21.06 -1.34 -12.46
C LYS A 101 21.99 -0.31 -11.83
#